data_AF-A0A835DXH4-F1
#
_entry.id   AF-A0A835DXH4-F1
#
_cell.length_a   1.000
_cell.length_b   1.000
_cell.length_c   1.000
_cell.angle_alpha   90.00
_cell.angle_beta   90.00
_cell.angle_gamma   90.00
#
_symmetry.space_group_name_H-M   'P 1'
#
loop_
_entity.id
_entity.type
_entity.pdbx_description
1 polymer ?
#
loop_
_entity_poly.entity_id
_entity_poly.type
_entity_poly.pdbx_seq_one_letter_code
_entity_poly.pdbx_strand_id
1 'polypeptide(L)'
;MITEAKFDGLLHIACPTIPAEFANWLMVECYDPESSQLVFPGRGRIPVNGESVANVLSLPNEGDKVKYELDVEAINFFHEKYNCLEGSAPKIDSVIEIVKANKKADDHFLRSWLMIAVSTFLCPPTSLGISPRCYPPLVDLSKVKNLNWCQFVVDQLQDASRKIGKKNSVRGCLFVLVLLYADSLMVDNLEVPSTKPRIAAWSRKLLNQVIKLDTNTDGSFGKLKVCKQNIFVL
;
A
#
# COMPACT_ATOMS: atom_id res chain seq x y z
N MET A 1 13.93 3.13 -15.18
CA MET A 1 13.14 1.90 -14.93
C MET A 1 12.04 2.05 -13.87
N ILE A 2 12.31 2.16 -12.57
CA ILE A 2 11.22 2.26 -11.55
C ILE A 2 10.36 3.51 -11.76
N THR A 3 11.00 4.65 -12.02
CA THR A 3 10.31 5.91 -12.40
C THR A 3 9.53 5.78 -13.71
N GLU A 4 10.07 5.08 -14.72
CA GLU A 4 9.36 4.84 -15.98
C GLU A 4 8.12 3.95 -15.81
N ALA A 5 8.17 3.02 -14.85
CA ALA A 5 7.02 2.22 -14.43
C ALA A 5 6.02 3.02 -13.59
N LYS A 6 6.36 4.26 -13.18
CA LYS A 6 5.60 5.15 -12.29
C LYS A 6 5.43 4.60 -10.86
N PHE A 7 6.47 3.98 -10.32
CA PHE A 7 6.50 3.42 -8.95
C PHE A 7 7.49 4.10 -8.02
N ASP A 8 8.15 5.17 -8.49
CA ASP A 8 9.21 5.89 -7.76
C ASP A 8 8.72 6.55 -6.47
N GLY A 9 7.42 6.82 -6.34
CA GLY A 9 6.82 7.25 -5.06
C GLY A 9 7.15 6.32 -3.88
N LEU A 10 7.24 5.00 -4.14
CA LEU A 10 7.59 4.01 -3.12
C LEU A 10 9.06 4.07 -2.69
N LEU A 11 9.94 4.72 -3.45
CA LEU A 11 11.34 4.93 -3.06
C LEU A 11 11.47 6.00 -1.96
N HIS A 12 10.42 6.79 -1.74
CA HIS A 12 10.40 7.85 -0.74
C HIS A 12 9.83 7.41 0.61
N ILE A 13 9.63 6.11 0.84
CA ILE A 13 9.15 5.58 2.13
C ILE A 13 10.16 5.91 3.24
N ALA A 14 9.80 6.89 4.07
CA ALA A 14 10.60 7.32 5.23
C ALA A 14 10.15 6.68 6.56
N CYS A 15 9.05 5.92 6.54
CA CYS A 15 8.50 5.20 7.69
C CYS A 15 8.37 3.70 7.35
N PRO A 16 9.37 2.87 7.69
CA PRO A 16 9.42 1.47 7.25
C PRO A 16 8.44 0.56 8.00
N THR A 17 7.86 1.03 9.12
CA THR A 17 6.94 0.23 9.95
C THR A 17 5.85 1.12 10.52
N ILE A 18 4.65 0.56 10.72
CA ILE A 18 3.52 1.24 11.36
C ILE A 18 3.14 0.56 12.68
N PRO A 19 2.66 1.29 13.70
CA PRO A 19 2.13 0.67 14.91
C PRO A 19 0.91 -0.20 14.57
N ALA A 20 0.98 -1.49 14.93
CA ALA A 20 -0.04 -2.46 14.55
C ALA A 20 -1.42 -2.15 15.13
N GLU A 21 -1.50 -1.75 16.41
CA GLU A 21 -2.75 -1.39 17.07
C GLU A 21 -3.45 -0.20 16.38
N PHE A 22 -2.68 0.83 16.00
CA PHE A 22 -3.20 2.00 15.30
C PHE A 22 -3.73 1.66 13.90
N ALA A 23 -2.97 0.87 13.14
CA ALA A 23 -3.38 0.41 11.82
C ALA A 23 -4.63 -0.49 11.90
N ASN A 24 -4.70 -1.38 12.91
CA ASN A 24 -5.84 -2.24 13.15
C ASN A 24 -7.09 -1.44 13.55
N TRP A 25 -6.97 -0.44 14.42
CA TRP A 25 -8.08 0.44 14.78
C TRP A 25 -8.67 1.13 13.55
N LEU A 26 -7.81 1.69 12.68
CA LEU A 26 -8.28 2.30 11.43
C LEU A 26 -8.99 1.30 10.51
N MET A 27 -8.44 0.10 10.36
CA MET A 27 -8.96 -0.92 9.46
C MET A 27 -10.24 -1.59 9.97
N VAL A 28 -10.31 -1.89 11.26
CA VAL A 28 -11.37 -2.71 11.87
C VAL A 28 -12.53 -1.86 12.37
N GLU A 29 -12.23 -0.69 12.96
CA GLU A 29 -13.24 0.13 13.63
C GLU A 29 -13.67 1.35 12.80
N CYS A 30 -12.78 1.88 11.95
CA CYS A 30 -13.02 3.15 11.27
C CYS A 30 -13.33 3.00 9.77
N TYR A 31 -12.77 1.98 9.10
CA TYR A 31 -12.91 1.83 7.66
C TYR A 31 -14.25 1.18 7.28
N ASP A 32 -15.05 1.89 6.48
CA ASP A 32 -16.26 1.36 5.87
C ASP A 32 -15.98 0.99 4.41
N PRO A 33 -15.97 -0.32 4.06
CA PRO A 33 -15.66 -0.77 2.71
C PRO A 33 -16.75 -0.46 1.68
N GLU A 34 -18.00 -0.25 2.11
CA GLU A 34 -19.11 -0.01 1.18
C GLU A 34 -19.14 1.44 0.70
N SER A 35 -18.84 2.40 1.60
CA SER A 35 -18.61 3.79 1.19
C SER A 35 -17.17 4.07 0.75
N SER A 36 -16.23 3.16 1.03
CA SER A 36 -14.79 3.33 0.85
C SER A 36 -14.27 4.60 1.55
N GLN A 37 -14.58 4.73 2.84
CA GLN A 37 -14.19 5.88 3.66
C GLN A 37 -13.70 5.43 5.04
N LEU A 38 -12.77 6.19 5.63
CA LEU A 38 -12.59 6.18 7.07
C LEU A 38 -13.68 7.07 7.68
N VAL A 39 -14.50 6.52 8.57
CA VAL A 39 -15.65 7.18 9.19
C VAL A 39 -15.38 7.36 10.69
N PHE A 40 -15.36 8.62 11.14
CA PHE A 40 -15.17 8.97 12.54
C PHE A 40 -16.44 9.68 13.05
N PRO A 41 -17.32 8.98 13.80
CA PRO A 41 -18.57 9.56 14.31
C PRO A 41 -18.36 10.91 14.99
N GLY A 42 -19.07 11.94 14.54
CA GLY A 42 -18.95 13.31 15.07
C GLY A 42 -17.68 14.08 14.69
N ARG A 43 -16.68 13.43 14.06
CA ARG A 43 -15.37 14.04 13.71
C ARG A 43 -15.18 14.24 12.22
N GLY A 44 -15.77 13.41 11.37
CA GLY A 44 -15.69 13.56 9.91
C GLY A 44 -15.51 12.25 9.17
N ARG A 45 -15.22 12.35 7.88
CA ARG A 45 -14.96 11.22 7.00
C ARG A 45 -13.78 11.52 6.08
N ILE A 46 -12.99 10.51 5.75
CA ILE A 46 -11.84 10.63 4.84
C ILE A 46 -12.05 9.65 3.68
N PRO A 47 -12.12 10.12 2.42
CA PRO A 47 -12.23 9.25 1.26
C PRO A 47 -11.00 8.34 1.09
N VAL A 48 -11.23 7.05 0.88
CA VAL A 48 -10.22 6.06 0.49
C VAL A 48 -10.55 5.64 -0.95
N ASN A 49 -10.09 6.44 -1.91
CA ASN A 49 -10.32 6.21 -3.33
C ASN A 49 -8.98 6.28 -4.10
N GLY A 50 -9.03 6.03 -5.40
CA GLY A 50 -7.82 6.05 -6.24
C GLY A 50 -7.06 7.38 -6.17
N GLU A 51 -7.75 8.52 -6.12
CA GLU A 51 -7.13 9.85 -6.02
C GLU A 51 -6.39 10.04 -4.69
N SER A 52 -7.01 9.63 -3.57
CA SER A 52 -6.38 9.61 -2.25
C SER A 52 -5.12 8.71 -2.25
N VAL A 53 -5.19 7.53 -2.86
CA VAL A 53 -4.02 6.61 -2.97
C VAL A 53 -2.93 7.23 -3.84
N ALA A 54 -3.28 7.87 -4.96
CA ALA A 54 -2.34 8.54 -5.85
C ALA A 54 -1.60 9.67 -5.14
N ASN A 55 -2.32 10.48 -4.37
CA ASN A 55 -1.72 11.54 -3.55
C ASN A 55 -0.75 10.98 -2.51
N VAL A 56 -1.06 9.82 -1.93
CA VAL A 56 -0.21 9.18 -0.91
C VAL A 56 1.01 8.50 -1.52
N LEU A 57 0.84 7.66 -2.55
CA LEU A 57 1.86 6.74 -3.05
C LEU A 57 2.49 7.14 -4.39
N SER A 58 1.90 8.10 -5.13
CA SER A 58 2.28 8.44 -6.51
C SER A 58 2.30 7.24 -7.47
N LEU A 59 1.30 6.37 -7.37
CA LEU A 59 1.09 5.24 -8.29
C LEU A 59 0.17 5.65 -9.46
N PRO A 60 0.15 4.88 -10.57
CA PRO A 60 -0.83 5.08 -11.63
C PRO A 60 -2.26 4.94 -11.11
N ASN A 61 -3.11 5.92 -11.45
CA ASN A 61 -4.52 6.00 -11.01
C ASN A 61 -5.53 5.84 -12.16
N GLU A 62 -5.04 5.52 -13.35
CA GLU A 62 -5.83 5.37 -14.57
C GLU A 62 -5.34 4.14 -15.35
N GLY A 63 -6.13 3.74 -16.34
CA GLY A 63 -5.82 2.62 -17.22
C GLY A 63 -6.50 1.32 -16.82
N ASP A 64 -5.98 0.21 -17.32
CA ASP A 64 -6.63 -1.10 -17.23
C ASP A 64 -6.61 -1.66 -15.79
N LYS A 65 -7.58 -2.51 -15.48
CA LYS A 65 -7.62 -3.19 -14.19
C LYS A 65 -6.39 -4.08 -14.00
N VAL A 66 -5.76 -3.98 -12.82
CA VAL A 66 -4.72 -4.93 -12.40
C VAL A 66 -5.35 -6.32 -12.24
N LYS A 67 -4.94 -7.28 -13.09
CA LYS A 67 -5.36 -8.68 -12.98
C LYS A 67 -4.65 -9.35 -11.81
N TYR A 68 -5.35 -9.65 -10.73
CA TYR A 68 -4.77 -10.29 -9.54
C TYR A 68 -5.41 -11.65 -9.25
N GLU A 69 -5.06 -12.63 -10.09
CA GLU A 69 -5.69 -13.94 -10.15
C GLU A 69 -4.71 -15.01 -10.63
N LEU A 70 -5.09 -16.29 -10.50
CA LEU A 70 -4.26 -17.37 -11.01
C LEU A 70 -4.34 -17.40 -12.54
N ASP A 71 -3.18 -17.37 -13.18
CA ASP A 71 -3.04 -17.40 -14.63
C ASP A 71 -1.92 -18.38 -14.98
N VAL A 72 -2.24 -19.43 -15.74
CA VAL A 72 -1.33 -20.54 -16.01
C VAL A 72 -0.13 -20.08 -16.83
N GLU A 73 -0.33 -19.18 -17.79
CA GLU A 73 0.71 -18.67 -18.68
C GLU A 73 1.69 -17.79 -17.91
N ALA A 74 1.17 -16.89 -17.06
CA ALA A 74 1.98 -16.08 -16.17
C ALA A 74 2.76 -16.96 -15.16
N ILE A 75 2.12 -17.98 -14.58
CA ILE A 75 2.78 -18.91 -13.66
C ILE A 75 3.97 -19.61 -14.34
N ASN A 76 3.77 -20.16 -15.54
CA ASN A 76 4.82 -20.82 -16.29
C ASN A 76 5.97 -19.86 -16.63
N PHE A 77 5.65 -18.63 -17.05
CA PHE A 77 6.63 -17.59 -17.33
C PHE A 77 7.52 -17.29 -16.11
N PHE A 78 6.93 -17.15 -14.91
CA PHE A 78 7.69 -16.89 -13.69
C PHE A 78 8.47 -18.12 -13.21
N HIS A 79 7.93 -19.33 -13.36
CA HIS A 79 8.67 -20.55 -13.02
C HIS A 79 9.93 -20.71 -13.86
N GLU A 80 9.86 -20.43 -15.17
CA GLU A 80 11.02 -20.43 -16.05
C GLU A 80 12.01 -19.33 -15.67
N LYS A 81 11.53 -18.09 -15.44
CA LYS A 81 12.41 -16.94 -15.15
C LYS A 81 13.12 -17.02 -13.79
N TYR A 82 12.52 -17.66 -12.81
CA TYR A 82 13.03 -17.73 -11.43
C TYR A 82 13.44 -19.15 -11.01
N ASN A 83 13.50 -20.11 -11.94
CA ASN A 83 13.85 -21.52 -11.70
C ASN A 83 13.07 -22.14 -10.52
N CYS A 84 11.75 -21.90 -10.49
CA CYS A 84 10.89 -22.45 -9.43
C CYS A 84 10.62 -23.94 -9.68
N LEU A 85 10.59 -24.74 -8.62
CA LEU A 85 10.08 -26.11 -8.70
C LEU A 85 8.58 -26.07 -9.02
N GLU A 86 8.09 -27.06 -9.75
CA GLU A 86 6.68 -27.18 -10.09
C GLU A 86 5.80 -27.20 -8.82
N GLY A 87 4.76 -26.38 -8.79
CA GLY A 87 3.89 -26.20 -7.62
C GLY A 87 4.46 -25.34 -6.49
N SER A 88 5.67 -24.77 -6.64
CA SER A 88 6.28 -23.87 -5.66
C SER A 88 6.22 -22.40 -6.09
N ALA A 89 6.16 -21.49 -5.13
CA ALA A 89 6.30 -20.06 -5.38
C ALA A 89 7.66 -19.55 -4.87
N PRO A 90 8.28 -18.54 -5.52
CA PRO A 90 9.46 -17.87 -4.99
C PRO A 90 9.18 -17.34 -3.58
N LYS A 91 10.14 -17.54 -2.68
CA LYS A 91 10.12 -16.91 -1.36
C LYS A 91 10.42 -15.43 -1.51
N ILE A 92 9.77 -14.59 -0.69
CA ILE A 92 10.00 -13.15 -0.67
C ILE A 92 11.49 -12.84 -0.45
N ASP A 93 12.12 -13.49 0.53
CA ASP A 93 13.55 -13.30 0.85
C ASP A 93 14.46 -13.64 -0.33
N SER A 94 14.15 -14.69 -1.08
CA SER A 94 14.93 -15.07 -2.26
C SER A 94 14.87 -14.01 -3.35
N VAL A 95 13.70 -13.41 -3.59
CA VAL A 95 13.55 -12.33 -4.57
C VAL A 95 14.22 -11.03 -4.08
N ILE A 96 14.20 -10.75 -2.77
CA ILE A 96 14.96 -9.65 -2.17
C ILE A 96 16.46 -9.81 -2.46
N GLU A 97 17.02 -11.01 -2.28
CA GLU A 97 18.44 -11.26 -2.56
C GLU A 97 18.77 -11.12 -4.06
N ILE A 98 17.86 -11.51 -4.96
CA ILE A 98 17.99 -11.25 -6.40
C ILE A 98 18.11 -9.75 -6.67
N VAL A 99 17.22 -8.93 -6.08
CA VAL A 99 17.23 -7.47 -6.27
C VAL A 99 18.52 -6.85 -5.74
N LYS A 100 18.98 -7.28 -4.55
CA LYS A 100 20.25 -6.78 -3.97
C LYS A 100 21.48 -7.16 -4.78
N ALA A 101 21.49 -8.37 -5.35
CA ALA A 101 22.61 -8.88 -6.14
C ALA A 101 22.64 -8.32 -7.57
N ASN A 102 21.50 -7.84 -8.09
CA ASN A 102 21.44 -7.31 -9.45
C ASN A 102 22.17 -5.96 -9.56
N LYS A 103 23.10 -5.87 -10.51
CA LYS A 103 23.94 -4.69 -10.78
C LYS A 103 23.56 -3.96 -12.06
N LYS A 104 22.47 -4.37 -12.71
CA LYS A 104 21.99 -3.81 -13.98
C LYS A 104 20.56 -3.30 -13.81
N ALA A 105 20.29 -2.16 -14.42
CA ALA A 105 18.93 -1.70 -14.62
C ALA A 105 18.35 -2.45 -15.83
N ASP A 106 17.84 -3.67 -15.59
CA ASP A 106 17.21 -4.52 -16.59
C ASP A 106 15.81 -5.02 -16.17
N ASP A 107 15.13 -5.72 -17.09
CA ASP A 107 13.79 -6.26 -16.86
C ASP A 107 13.74 -7.25 -15.69
N HIS A 108 14.84 -7.96 -15.42
CA HIS A 108 14.90 -8.89 -14.31
C HIS A 108 14.92 -8.15 -12.97
N PHE A 109 15.70 -7.06 -12.88
CA PHE A 109 15.66 -6.13 -11.75
C PHE A 109 14.26 -5.55 -11.54
N LEU A 110 13.69 -4.92 -12.58
CA LEU A 110 12.40 -4.24 -12.46
C LEU A 110 11.28 -5.22 -12.08
N ARG A 111 11.23 -6.40 -12.71
CA ARG A 111 10.23 -7.42 -12.39
C ARG A 111 10.36 -7.92 -10.96
N SER A 112 11.58 -8.22 -10.52
CA SER A 112 11.84 -8.69 -9.15
C SER A 112 11.48 -7.63 -8.11
N TRP A 113 11.82 -6.36 -8.37
CA TRP A 113 11.48 -5.24 -7.52
C TRP A 113 9.96 -5.03 -7.43
N LEU A 114 9.24 -5.10 -8.56
CA LEU A 114 7.78 -4.98 -8.59
C LEU A 114 7.09 -6.15 -7.88
N MET A 115 7.60 -7.37 -8.01
CA MET A 115 7.08 -8.52 -7.26
C MET A 115 7.13 -8.27 -5.75
N ILE A 116 8.25 -7.72 -5.26
CA ILE A 116 8.40 -7.35 -3.85
C ILE A 116 7.40 -6.23 -3.50
N ALA A 117 7.39 -5.13 -4.26
CA ALA A 117 6.50 -3.99 -3.98
C ALA A 117 5.02 -4.42 -3.89
N VAL A 118 4.55 -5.22 -4.84
CA VAL A 118 3.17 -5.74 -4.84
C VAL A 118 2.95 -6.69 -3.66
N SER A 119 3.88 -7.61 -3.41
CA SER A 119 3.72 -8.70 -2.45
C SER A 119 4.19 -8.37 -1.04
N THR A 120 4.72 -7.20 -0.73
CA THR A 120 5.09 -6.86 0.66
C THR A 120 4.48 -5.55 1.11
N PHE A 121 4.05 -4.71 0.17
CA PHE A 121 3.57 -3.38 0.48
C PHE A 121 2.14 -3.13 -0.02
N LEU A 122 1.86 -3.35 -1.31
CA LEU A 122 0.52 -3.06 -1.87
C LEU A 122 -0.53 -4.10 -1.46
N CYS A 123 -0.14 -5.38 -1.48
CA CYS A 123 -0.97 -6.52 -1.13
C CYS A 123 -0.15 -7.60 -0.40
N PRO A 124 0.33 -7.33 0.83
CA PRO A 124 1.13 -8.30 1.57
C PRO A 124 0.39 -9.64 1.76
N PRO A 125 1.03 -10.79 1.50
CA PRO A 125 0.48 -12.11 1.69
C PRO A 125 0.51 -12.47 3.18
N THR A 126 -0.18 -13.55 3.48
CA THR A 126 -0.23 -14.15 4.81
C THR A 126 0.83 -15.25 4.96
N SER A 127 1.74 -15.38 3.98
CA SER A 127 2.75 -16.43 3.88
C SER A 127 4.10 -15.85 3.44
N LEU A 128 5.18 -16.63 3.56
CA LEU A 128 6.53 -16.22 3.17
C LEU A 128 6.78 -16.29 1.65
N GLY A 129 5.80 -16.79 0.88
CA GLY A 129 5.88 -16.95 -0.57
C GLY A 129 5.17 -15.82 -1.29
N ILE A 130 5.71 -15.44 -2.45
CA ILE A 130 5.06 -14.49 -3.35
C ILE A 130 3.84 -15.16 -3.97
N SER A 131 2.66 -14.52 -3.87
CA SER A 131 1.44 -15.12 -4.41
C SER A 131 1.52 -15.16 -5.94
N PRO A 132 1.24 -16.32 -6.59
CA PRO A 132 1.18 -16.38 -8.05
C PRO A 132 0.13 -15.45 -8.67
N ARG A 133 -0.84 -14.99 -7.87
CA ARG A 133 -1.81 -13.99 -8.29
C ARG A 133 -1.20 -12.64 -8.65
N CYS A 134 0.02 -12.34 -8.19
CA CYS A 134 0.71 -11.10 -8.53
C CYS A 134 1.44 -11.13 -9.89
N TYR A 135 1.52 -12.29 -10.54
CA TYR A 135 2.31 -12.47 -11.77
C TYR A 135 1.69 -11.86 -13.03
N PRO A 136 0.37 -11.99 -13.30
CA PRO A 136 -0.21 -11.51 -14.55
C PRO A 136 0.16 -10.06 -14.93
N PRO A 137 0.10 -9.06 -14.02
CA PRO A 137 0.40 -7.67 -14.37
C PRO A 137 1.89 -7.42 -14.55
N LEU A 138 2.76 -8.38 -14.23
CA LEU A 138 4.22 -8.26 -14.21
C LEU A 138 4.92 -9.07 -15.32
N VAL A 139 4.14 -9.75 -16.19
CA VAL A 139 4.67 -10.44 -17.38
C VAL A 139 5.23 -9.41 -18.35
N ASP A 140 4.39 -8.48 -18.82
CA ASP A 140 4.72 -7.41 -19.75
C ASP A 140 4.97 -6.09 -19.00
N LEU A 141 6.25 -5.82 -18.70
CA LEU A 141 6.67 -4.63 -17.94
C LEU A 141 6.33 -3.32 -18.66
N SER A 142 6.17 -3.33 -19.99
CA SER A 142 5.83 -2.12 -20.74
C SER A 142 4.41 -1.61 -20.43
N LYS A 143 3.52 -2.52 -19.97
CA LYS A 143 2.12 -2.22 -19.63
C LYS A 143 1.92 -1.83 -18.17
N VAL A 144 2.88 -2.10 -17.27
CA VAL A 144 2.75 -1.84 -15.83
C VAL A 144 2.28 -0.43 -15.52
N LYS A 145 2.83 0.58 -16.20
CA LYS A 145 2.50 2.00 -16.02
C LYS A 145 1.10 2.40 -16.51
N ASN A 146 0.42 1.51 -17.25
CA ASN A 146 -0.90 1.71 -17.83
C ASN A 146 -1.99 0.91 -17.06
N LEU A 147 -1.64 0.30 -15.93
CA LEU A 147 -2.61 -0.36 -15.06
C LEU A 147 -3.01 0.57 -13.92
N ASN A 148 -4.26 0.49 -13.47
CA ASN A 148 -4.76 1.29 -12.37
C ASN A 148 -4.37 0.68 -11.00
N TRP A 149 -3.14 0.96 -10.57
CA TRP A 149 -2.59 0.46 -9.30
C TRP A 149 -3.21 1.13 -8.07
N CYS A 150 -3.65 2.38 -8.18
CA CYS A 150 -4.35 3.05 -7.09
C CYS A 150 -5.68 2.37 -6.79
N GLN A 151 -6.48 2.07 -7.82
CA GLN A 151 -7.71 1.32 -7.66
C GLN A 151 -7.45 -0.10 -7.15
N PHE A 152 -6.37 -0.76 -7.60
CA PHE A 152 -5.98 -2.06 -7.06
C PHE A 152 -5.75 -2.02 -5.54
N VAL A 153 -5.07 -1.00 -5.01
CA VAL A 153 -4.88 -0.83 -3.56
C VAL A 153 -6.20 -0.64 -2.83
N VAL A 154 -7.11 0.18 -3.37
CA VAL A 154 -8.46 0.38 -2.81
C VAL A 154 -9.23 -0.94 -2.78
N ASP A 155 -9.25 -1.66 -3.90
CA ASP A 155 -9.93 -2.96 -4.03
C ASP A 155 -9.40 -3.96 -2.99
N GLN A 156 -8.08 -4.02 -2.78
CA GLN A 156 -7.48 -4.91 -1.76
C GLN A 156 -7.91 -4.51 -0.34
N LEU A 157 -7.95 -3.21 -0.02
CA LEU A 157 -8.42 -2.74 1.29
C LEU A 157 -9.88 -3.10 1.52
N GLN A 158 -10.76 -2.89 0.54
CA GLN A 158 -12.17 -3.29 0.64
C GLN A 158 -12.31 -4.80 0.83
N ASP A 159 -11.57 -5.58 0.05
CA ASP A 159 -11.57 -7.04 0.13
C ASP A 159 -11.07 -7.55 1.48
N ALA A 160 -10.04 -6.93 2.05
CA ALA A 160 -9.58 -7.23 3.39
C ALA A 160 -10.65 -6.94 4.43
N SER A 161 -11.27 -5.75 4.35
CA SER A 161 -12.26 -5.30 5.32
C SER A 161 -13.45 -6.25 5.39
N ARG A 162 -13.97 -6.66 4.23
CA ARG A 162 -15.10 -7.61 4.11
C ARG A 162 -14.76 -9.01 4.63
N LYS A 163 -13.48 -9.34 4.80
CA LYS A 163 -13.00 -10.65 5.28
C LYS A 163 -12.57 -10.62 6.75
N ILE A 164 -12.57 -9.45 7.42
CA ILE A 164 -12.26 -9.32 8.85
C ILE A 164 -13.20 -10.24 9.66
N GLY A 165 -12.64 -11.01 10.59
CA GLY A 165 -13.39 -11.99 11.41
C GLY A 165 -13.55 -13.38 10.79
N LYS A 166 -13.28 -13.55 9.49
CA LYS A 166 -13.04 -14.87 8.89
C LYS A 166 -11.55 -15.22 9.09
N LYS A 167 -11.18 -16.49 9.25
CA LYS A 167 -9.80 -16.97 9.54
C LYS A 167 -8.72 -16.59 8.49
N ASN A 168 -9.01 -15.67 7.58
CA ASN A 168 -8.11 -15.19 6.55
C ASN A 168 -7.50 -13.86 7.02
N SER A 169 -6.17 -13.78 7.06
CA SER A 169 -5.46 -12.56 7.47
C SER A 169 -5.76 -11.38 6.53
N VAL A 170 -5.70 -10.18 7.10
CA VAL A 170 -5.87 -8.89 6.43
C VAL A 170 -4.87 -8.79 5.27
N ARG A 171 -5.37 -8.56 4.05
CA ARG A 171 -4.58 -8.37 2.83
C ARG A 171 -4.80 -6.96 2.29
N GLY A 172 -3.79 -6.11 2.30
CA GLY A 172 -3.90 -4.77 1.74
C GLY A 172 -2.95 -3.78 2.38
N CYS A 173 -2.76 -2.65 1.73
CA CYS A 173 -1.82 -1.62 2.17
C CYS A 173 -2.41 -0.77 3.31
N LEU A 174 -2.41 -1.29 4.55
CA LEU A 174 -2.88 -0.54 5.73
C LEU A 174 -2.14 0.79 5.94
N PHE A 175 -0.93 0.87 5.41
CA PHE A 175 -0.11 2.07 5.41
C PHE A 175 -0.83 3.27 4.77
N VAL A 176 -1.63 3.05 3.73
CA VAL A 176 -2.45 4.11 3.12
C VAL A 176 -3.46 4.67 4.12
N LEU A 177 -4.16 3.83 4.87
CA LEU A 177 -5.15 4.30 5.86
C LEU A 177 -4.47 5.14 6.95
N VAL A 178 -3.31 4.68 7.42
CA VAL A 178 -2.51 5.39 8.43
C VAL A 178 -2.11 6.78 7.94
N LEU A 179 -1.60 6.89 6.72
CA LEU A 179 -1.17 8.18 6.17
C LEU A 179 -2.34 9.10 5.85
N LEU A 180 -3.43 8.58 5.28
CA LEU A 180 -4.63 9.38 5.03
C LEU A 180 -5.20 9.97 6.32
N TYR A 181 -5.25 9.17 7.38
CA TYR A 181 -5.70 9.65 8.68
C TYR A 181 -4.74 10.70 9.25
N ALA A 182 -3.45 10.39 9.32
CA ALA A 182 -2.44 11.29 9.89
C ALA A 182 -2.36 12.64 9.15
N ASP A 183 -2.44 12.64 7.82
CA ASP A 183 -2.49 13.87 6.99
C ASP A 183 -3.76 14.68 7.20
N SER A 184 -4.84 14.06 7.65
CA SER A 184 -6.12 14.73 7.86
C SER A 184 -6.29 15.28 9.27
N LEU A 185 -5.33 15.07 10.18
CA LEU A 185 -5.44 15.56 11.56
C LEU A 185 -5.03 17.03 11.70
N MET A 186 -5.81 17.79 12.46
CA MET A 186 -5.41 19.13 12.88
C MET A 186 -4.42 19.04 14.06
N VAL A 187 -3.15 19.34 13.78
CA VAL A 187 -2.06 19.37 14.75
C VAL A 187 -1.47 20.77 14.85
N ASP A 188 -1.81 21.51 15.91
CA ASP A 188 -1.42 22.92 16.06
C ASP A 188 0.07 23.12 16.41
N ASN A 189 0.72 22.09 16.96
CA ASN A 189 2.09 22.19 17.51
C ASN A 189 3.13 21.37 16.73
N LEU A 190 2.81 20.94 15.52
CA LEU A 190 3.69 20.09 14.72
C LEU A 190 3.66 20.51 13.26
N GLU A 191 4.84 20.81 12.72
CA GLU A 191 4.98 21.11 11.30
C GLU A 191 5.04 19.78 10.51
N VAL A 192 3.99 19.50 9.74
CA VAL A 192 3.95 18.37 8.82
C VAL A 192 4.40 18.86 7.44
N PRO A 193 5.45 18.29 6.83
CA PRO A 193 5.91 18.72 5.51
C PRO A 193 4.79 18.63 4.47
N SER A 194 4.69 19.61 3.58
CA SER A 194 3.72 19.63 2.46
C SER A 194 4.22 18.85 1.23
N THR A 195 5.30 18.06 1.37
CA THR A 195 5.93 17.29 0.30
C THR A 195 4.95 16.36 -0.41
N LYS A 196 5.09 16.24 -1.74
CA LYS A 196 4.43 15.24 -2.58
C LYS A 196 5.48 14.24 -3.12
N PRO A 197 5.17 12.94 -3.21
CA PRO A 197 3.97 12.30 -2.66
C PRO A 197 3.94 12.32 -1.13
N ARG A 198 2.74 12.20 -0.54
CA ARG A 198 2.58 12.34 0.92
C ARG A 198 3.39 11.31 1.71
N ILE A 199 3.64 10.12 1.15
CA ILE A 199 4.49 9.10 1.77
C ILE A 199 5.91 9.60 2.13
N ALA A 200 6.41 10.63 1.42
CA ALA A 200 7.71 11.25 1.71
C ALA A 200 7.68 12.15 2.95
N ALA A 201 6.52 12.68 3.34
CA ALA A 201 6.40 13.61 4.47
C ALA A 201 6.47 12.90 5.83
N TRP A 202 6.14 11.61 5.88
CA TRP A 202 5.95 10.87 7.12
C TRP A 202 7.16 10.01 7.49
N SER A 203 7.99 10.52 8.40
CA SER A 203 8.97 9.70 9.10
C SER A 203 8.32 8.94 10.26
N ARG A 204 8.96 7.85 10.72
CA ARG A 204 8.48 7.11 11.91
C ARG A 204 8.38 8.00 13.15
N LYS A 205 9.32 8.94 13.32
CA LYS A 205 9.33 9.89 14.44
C LYS A 205 8.10 10.82 14.39
N LEU A 206 7.85 11.42 13.24
CA LEU A 206 6.73 12.34 13.06
C LEU A 206 5.39 11.62 13.26
N LEU A 207 5.24 10.44 12.66
CA LEU A 207 4.03 9.63 12.81
C LEU A 207 3.77 9.27 14.28
N ASN A 208 4.80 8.83 15.03
CA ASN A 208 4.66 8.53 16.45
C ASN A 208 4.24 9.75 17.28
N GLN A 209 4.72 10.96 16.93
CA GLN A 209 4.33 12.19 17.61
C GLN A 209 2.85 12.52 17.38
N VAL A 210 2.39 12.42 16.14
CA VAL A 210 0.97 12.63 15.79
C VAL A 210 0.08 11.61 16.48
N ILE A 211 0.45 10.32 16.44
CA ILE A 211 -0.31 9.26 17.13
C ILE A 211 -0.40 9.56 18.62
N LYS A 212 0.71 9.94 19.28
CA LYS A 212 0.70 10.30 20.70
C LYS A 212 -0.21 11.48 21.02
N LEU A 213 -0.29 12.48 20.13
CA LEU A 213 -1.20 13.62 20.28
C LEU A 213 -2.67 13.21 20.08
N ASP A 214 -2.92 12.23 19.19
CA ASP A 214 -4.24 11.66 18.91
C ASP A 214 -4.72 10.63 19.95
N THR A 215 -3.83 10.14 20.82
CA THR A 215 -4.20 9.21 21.88
C THR A 215 -4.91 9.92 23.04
N ASN A 216 -6.07 9.41 23.43
CA ASN A 216 -6.85 9.80 24.61
C ASN A 216 -6.17 9.35 25.91
N THR A 217 -6.64 9.86 27.04
CA THR A 217 -6.09 9.49 28.37
C THR A 217 -6.29 8.01 28.71
N ASP A 218 -7.29 7.36 28.13
CA ASP A 218 -7.59 5.93 28.30
C ASP A 218 -6.82 5.02 27.33
N GLY A 219 -5.96 5.59 26.46
CA GLY A 219 -5.19 4.87 25.46
C GLY A 219 -5.91 4.65 24.13
N SER A 220 -7.19 5.00 24.01
CA SER A 220 -7.90 4.95 22.73
C SER A 220 -7.41 6.03 21.75
N PHE A 221 -7.61 5.82 20.45
CA PHE A 221 -7.26 6.80 19.43
C PHE A 221 -8.44 7.74 19.11
N GLY A 222 -8.16 8.84 18.42
CA GLY A 222 -9.20 9.74 17.92
C GLY A 222 -9.45 11.01 18.72
N LYS A 223 -8.45 11.48 19.47
CA LYS A 223 -8.52 12.73 20.24
C LYS A 223 -8.52 13.97 19.36
N LEU A 224 -7.74 14.00 18.28
CA LEU A 224 -7.57 15.18 17.44
C LEU A 224 -8.77 15.39 16.52
N LYS A 225 -8.97 16.59 15.98
CA LYS A 225 -10.05 16.81 15.00
C LYS A 225 -9.54 16.47 13.59
N VAL A 226 -10.44 15.92 12.77
CA VAL A 226 -10.18 15.70 11.34
C VAL A 226 -10.50 16.98 10.58
N CYS A 227 -9.56 17.48 9.78
CA CYS A 227 -9.73 18.65 8.93
C CYS A 227 -10.75 18.33 7.82
N LYS A 228 -11.77 19.20 7.65
CA LYS A 228 -12.81 19.04 6.63
C LYS A 228 -12.41 19.57 5.24
N GLN A 229 -11.23 20.20 5.10
CA GLN A 229 -10.82 20.85 3.85
C GLN A 229 -10.00 19.92 2.95
N ASN A 230 -10.67 19.45 1.90
CA ASN A 230 -10.18 19.08 0.57
C ASN A 230 -8.68 18.73 0.46
N ILE A 231 -8.39 17.42 0.43
CA ILE A 231 -7.14 16.85 -0.09
C ILE A 231 -6.98 17.06 -1.63
N PHE A 232 -7.88 17.81 -2.27
CA PHE A 232 -7.95 17.95 -3.73
C PHE A 232 -8.13 19.40 -4.19
N VAL A 233 -7.26 20.33 -3.82
CA VAL A 233 -6.93 21.49 -4.68
C VAL A 233 -5.52 21.96 -4.35
N LEU A 234 -4.56 21.66 -5.23
CA LEU A 234 -3.42 22.47 -5.69
C LEU A 234 -2.63 21.64 -6.71
#